data_AF-A0AA89AGJ5-F1
#
_entry.id   AF-A0AA89AGJ5-F1
#
_cell.length_a   1.000
_cell.length_b   1.000
_cell.length_c   1.000
_cell.angle_alpha   90.00
_cell.angle_beta   90.00
_cell.angle_gamma   90.00
#
_symmetry.space_group_name_H-M   'P 1'
#
loop_
_entity.id
_entity.type
_entity.pdbx_description
1 polymer ?
#
loop_
_entity_poly.entity_id
_entity_poly.type
_entity_poly.pdbx_seq_one_letter_code
_entity_poly.pdbx_strand_id
1 'polypeptide(L)'
;MGNQSAQKGEQLRHQLKKVHQQFPEIIKEVRGKGLFTAVELNRRALFPVTAYDICLRLKERGILAKPTHDSIIRLTPPLSVSSEELQEGTKALHDVFELDLPKMQKEKPEAVPPTTSDVCHRCGRNLGGGLACSVKGLEFYDFVTEAYYLDAGEGSK
;
A
#
# COMPACT_ATOMS: atom_id res chain seq x y z
N MET A 1 -8.41 30.90 8.22
CA MET A 1 -8.95 29.67 8.85
C MET A 1 -8.83 28.55 7.83
N GLY A 2 -8.17 27.42 8.15
CA GLY A 2 -8.05 26.28 7.22
C GLY A 2 -6.83 25.36 7.30
N ASN A 3 -5.99 25.44 8.35
CA ASN A 3 -4.69 24.73 8.35
C ASN A 3 -4.69 23.34 9.03
N GLN A 4 -5.85 22.75 9.35
CA GLN A 4 -5.91 21.46 10.06
C GLN A 4 -5.22 20.33 9.30
N SER A 5 -5.43 20.24 7.98
CA SER A 5 -4.75 19.25 7.12
C SER A 5 -3.23 19.45 7.10
N ALA A 6 -2.77 20.71 7.13
CA ALA A 6 -1.36 21.03 7.17
C ALA A 6 -0.71 20.60 8.50
N GLN A 7 -1.34 20.92 9.63
CA GLN A 7 -0.89 20.58 10.97
C GLN A 7 -0.83 19.06 11.19
N LYS A 8 -1.94 18.35 10.94
CA LYS A 8 -2.00 16.89 11.09
C LYS A 8 -1.06 16.18 10.11
N GLY A 9 -0.96 16.70 8.88
CA GLY A 9 0.00 16.22 7.89
C GLY A 9 1.46 16.37 8.33
N GLU A 10 1.80 17.47 8.99
CA GLU A 10 3.13 17.69 9.55
C GLU A 10 3.42 16.74 10.71
N GLN A 11 2.45 16.51 11.61
CA GLN A 11 2.54 15.51 12.67
C GLN A 11 2.80 14.11 12.10
N LEU A 12 2.01 13.67 11.10
CA LEU A 12 2.18 12.38 10.44
C LEU A 12 3.57 12.26 9.80
N ARG A 13 4.00 13.26 9.03
CA ARG A 13 5.34 13.26 8.43
C ARG A 13 6.45 13.24 9.47
N HIS A 14 6.27 13.93 10.60
CA HIS A 14 7.25 13.92 11.68
C HIS A 14 7.37 12.53 12.32
N GLN A 15 6.25 11.85 12.57
CA GLN A 15 6.25 10.46 13.07
C GLN A 15 6.88 9.49 12.06
N LEU A 16 6.51 9.57 10.78
CA LEU A 16 7.10 8.73 9.72
C LEU A 16 8.60 8.98 9.55
N LYS A 17 9.08 10.21 9.74
CA LYS A 17 10.51 10.51 9.76
C LYS A 17 11.24 9.84 10.93
N LYS A 18 10.61 9.67 12.09
CA LYS A 18 11.19 8.89 13.20
C LYS A 18 11.32 7.42 12.82
N VAL A 19 10.29 6.85 12.19
CA VAL A 19 10.36 5.48 11.67
C VAL A 19 11.47 5.36 10.62
N HIS A 20 11.62 6.34 9.72
CA HIS A 20 12.73 6.38 8.77
C HIS A 20 14.11 6.39 9.45
N GLN A 21 14.28 7.14 10.55
CA GLN A 21 15.55 7.15 11.30
C GLN A 21 15.87 5.78 11.93
N GLN A 22 14.85 5.00 12.31
CA GLN A 22 15.02 3.65 12.84
C GLN A 22 15.32 2.64 11.73
N PHE A 23 14.80 2.86 10.52
CA PHE A 23 14.94 1.97 9.37
C PHE A 23 15.48 2.69 8.11
N PRO A 24 16.69 3.27 8.16
CA PRO A 24 17.23 4.08 7.07
C PRO A 24 17.53 3.27 5.81
N GLU A 25 17.82 1.98 5.96
CA GLU A 25 18.07 1.07 4.83
C GLU A 25 16.78 0.72 4.07
N ILE A 26 15.63 0.73 4.75
CA ILE A 26 14.33 0.32 4.22
C ILE A 26 13.58 1.51 3.62
N ILE A 27 13.52 2.63 4.34
CA ILE A 27 12.83 3.84 3.87
C ILE A 27 13.85 4.75 3.20
N LYS A 28 13.64 5.05 1.92
CA LYS A 28 14.48 5.98 1.16
C LYS A 28 14.09 7.43 1.38
N GLU A 29 12.79 7.74 1.38
CA GLU A 29 12.30 9.11 1.53
C GLU A 29 10.87 9.13 2.11
N VAL A 30 10.56 10.16 2.91
CA VAL A 30 9.18 10.49 3.32
C VAL A 30 8.82 11.86 2.76
N ARG A 31 7.83 11.93 1.87
CA ARG A 31 7.38 13.16 1.21
C ARG A 31 5.87 13.33 1.25
N GLY A 32 5.37 14.55 1.14
CA GLY A 32 3.92 14.80 1.15
C GLY A 32 3.54 16.27 1.33
N LYS A 33 2.26 16.57 1.14
CA LYS A 33 1.65 17.89 1.36
C LYS A 33 0.30 17.70 2.06
N GLY A 34 0.09 18.40 3.18
CA GLY A 34 -1.09 18.15 4.03
C GLY A 34 -1.13 16.70 4.50
N LEU A 35 -2.30 16.08 4.53
CA LEU A 35 -2.47 14.67 4.89
C LEU A 35 -2.02 13.69 3.80
N PHE A 36 -1.79 14.14 2.56
CA PHE A 36 -1.30 13.28 1.49
C PHE A 36 0.19 13.02 1.68
N THR A 37 0.54 11.83 2.19
CA THR A 37 1.92 11.46 2.49
C THR A 37 2.31 10.17 1.78
N ALA A 38 3.55 10.11 1.33
CA ALA A 38 4.13 8.97 0.65
C ALA A 38 5.45 8.58 1.32
N VAL A 39 5.64 7.27 1.50
CA VAL A 39 6.87 6.65 1.97
C VAL A 39 7.48 5.92 0.78
N GLU A 40 8.63 6.38 0.31
CA GLU A 40 9.41 5.70 -0.72
C GLU A 40 10.35 4.70 -0.06
N LEU A 41 10.28 3.46 -0.52
CA LEU A 41 11.02 2.34 0.03
C LEU A 41 12.19 1.94 -0.88
N ASN A 42 13.24 1.42 -0.27
CA ASN A 42 14.41 0.91 -0.98
C ASN A 42 14.13 -0.51 -1.50
N ARG A 43 13.85 -0.61 -2.81
CA ARG A 43 13.54 -1.88 -3.48
C ARG A 43 14.65 -2.93 -3.32
N ARG A 44 15.92 -2.51 -3.22
CA ARG A 44 17.05 -3.45 -3.05
C ARG A 44 17.08 -4.05 -1.66
N ALA A 45 16.88 -3.22 -0.63
CA ALA A 45 16.85 -3.69 0.76
C ALA A 45 15.63 -4.56 1.07
N LEU A 46 14.52 -4.34 0.36
CA LEU A 46 13.28 -5.09 0.56
C LEU A 46 13.22 -6.42 -0.19
N PHE A 47 14.00 -6.63 -1.24
CA PHE A 47 13.90 -7.83 -2.07
C PHE A 47 13.99 -9.10 -1.19
N PRO A 48 13.05 -10.08 -1.32
CA PRO A 48 12.00 -10.22 -2.35
C PRO A 48 10.63 -9.61 -2.02
N VAL A 49 10.51 -8.83 -0.96
CA VAL A 49 9.28 -8.16 -0.49
C VAL A 49 8.98 -6.91 -1.33
N THR A 50 7.70 -6.69 -1.63
CA THR A 50 7.21 -5.53 -2.40
C THR A 50 6.44 -4.56 -1.52
N ALA A 51 6.23 -3.32 -1.99
CA ALA A 51 5.35 -2.37 -1.30
C ALA A 51 3.91 -2.91 -1.12
N TYR A 52 3.46 -3.77 -2.03
CA TYR A 52 2.16 -4.44 -1.94
C TYR A 52 2.10 -5.41 -0.74
N ASP A 53 3.13 -6.22 -0.55
CA ASP A 53 3.22 -7.17 0.57
C ASP A 53 3.16 -6.44 1.92
N ILE A 54 3.83 -5.28 2.01
CA ILE A 54 3.78 -4.40 3.19
C ILE A 54 2.37 -3.83 3.39
N CYS A 55 1.70 -3.38 2.32
CA CYS A 55 0.33 -2.90 2.40
C CYS A 55 -0.66 -3.99 2.86
N LEU A 56 -0.44 -5.26 2.51
CA LEU A 56 -1.26 -6.37 3.02
C LEU A 56 -1.10 -6.54 4.54
N ARG A 57 0.13 -6.47 5.05
CA ARG A 57 0.38 -6.51 6.51
C ARG A 57 -0.18 -5.30 7.24
N LEU A 58 -0.15 -4.13 6.61
CA LEU A 58 -0.81 -2.93 7.15
C LEU A 58 -2.34 -3.12 7.21
N LYS A 59 -2.94 -3.74 6.18
CA LYS A 59 -4.38 -4.05 6.17
C LYS A 59 -4.77 -4.99 7.31
N GLU A 60 -3.97 -6.02 7.60
CA GLU A 60 -4.18 -6.92 8.75
C GLU A 60 -4.17 -6.17 10.10
N ARG A 61 -3.51 -5.00 10.14
CA ARG A 61 -3.45 -4.09 11.30
C ARG A 61 -4.49 -2.97 11.25
N GLY A 62 -5.43 -3.01 10.31
CA GLY A 62 -6.48 -2.00 10.15
C GLY A 62 -6.05 -0.72 9.46
N ILE A 63 -4.85 -0.67 8.86
CA ILE A 63 -4.33 0.52 8.18
C ILE A 63 -4.45 0.36 6.67
N LEU A 64 -5.23 1.22 6.05
CA LEU A 64 -5.37 1.27 4.58
C LEU A 64 -4.24 2.11 3.98
N ALA A 65 -3.44 1.47 3.13
CA ALA A 65 -2.35 2.11 2.41
C ALA A 65 -2.31 1.62 0.96
N LYS A 66 -2.07 2.53 0.01
CA LYS A 66 -2.03 2.19 -1.42
C LYS A 66 -0.58 2.09 -1.90
N PRO A 67 -0.14 0.94 -2.43
CA PRO A 67 1.16 0.87 -3.09
C PRO A 67 1.10 1.61 -4.44
N THR A 68 2.22 2.18 -4.84
CA THR A 68 2.41 2.85 -6.15
C THR A 68 3.83 2.53 -6.63
N HIS A 69 4.00 2.26 -7.92
CA HIS A 69 5.31 2.04 -8.57
C HIS A 69 6.24 1.11 -7.76
N ASP A 70 5.74 -0.08 -7.39
CA ASP A 70 6.37 -1.21 -6.66
C ASP A 70 7.07 -0.91 -5.31
N SER A 71 7.27 0.36 -4.98
CA SER A 71 8.21 0.83 -3.94
C SER A 71 7.69 2.02 -3.13
N ILE A 72 6.56 2.60 -3.51
CA ILE A 72 5.98 3.75 -2.80
C ILE A 72 4.72 3.32 -2.10
N ILE A 73 4.58 3.67 -0.81
CA ILE A 73 3.36 3.50 -0.04
C ILE A 73 2.72 4.86 0.18
N ARG A 74 1.48 5.04 -0.29
CA ARG A 74 0.70 6.27 -0.10
C ARG A 74 -0.26 6.11 1.09
N LEU A 75 -0.19 7.07 2.00
CA LEU A 75 -1.06 7.23 3.16
C LEU A 75 -1.92 8.47 2.95
N THR A 76 -3.23 8.28 2.95
CA THR A 76 -4.23 9.34 2.77
C THR A 76 -5.31 9.24 3.84
N PRO A 77 -4.97 9.55 5.11
CA PRO A 77 -5.94 9.56 6.20
C PRO A 77 -7.01 10.64 5.99
N PRO A 78 -8.22 10.44 6.54
CA PRO A 78 -9.31 11.41 6.45
C PRO A 78 -9.00 12.70 7.24
N LEU A 79 -9.66 13.81 6.90
CA LEU A 79 -9.42 15.10 7.57
C LEU A 79 -9.77 15.09 9.07
N SER A 80 -10.72 14.24 9.46
CA SER A 80 -11.18 14.05 10.84
C SER A 80 -10.23 13.24 11.71
N VAL A 81 -9.16 12.64 11.17
CA VAL A 81 -8.25 11.72 11.89
C VAL A 81 -7.68 12.34 13.18
N SER A 82 -7.70 11.62 14.28
CA SER A 82 -7.14 12.06 15.56
C SER A 82 -5.61 11.93 15.61
N SER A 83 -4.96 12.58 16.57
CA SER A 83 -3.52 12.42 16.74
C SER A 83 -3.15 11.01 17.24
N GLU A 84 -4.04 10.34 17.99
CA GLU A 84 -3.85 8.94 18.38
C GLU A 84 -3.90 8.01 17.17
N GLU A 85 -4.88 8.17 16.27
CA GLU A 85 -5.00 7.36 15.04
C GLU A 85 -3.78 7.52 14.12
N LEU A 86 -3.21 8.73 14.02
CA LEU A 86 -1.94 8.95 13.30
C LEU A 86 -0.77 8.19 13.95
N GLN A 87 -0.74 8.17 15.29
CA GLN A 87 0.26 7.40 16.04
C GLN A 87 0.07 5.90 15.86
N GLU A 88 -1.17 5.40 15.86
CA GLU A 88 -1.49 4.00 15.60
C GLU A 88 -1.06 3.59 14.18
N GLY A 89 -1.35 4.41 13.17
CA GLY A 89 -0.95 4.14 11.79
C GLY A 89 0.58 4.12 11.62
N THR A 90 1.29 5.04 12.27
CA THR A 90 2.77 5.05 12.22
C THR A 90 3.39 3.91 13.03
N LYS A 91 2.78 3.52 14.15
CA LYS A 91 3.18 2.36 14.94
C LYS A 91 2.96 1.06 14.15
N ALA A 92 1.81 0.90 13.50
CA ALA A 92 1.55 -0.27 12.66
C ALA A 92 2.59 -0.40 11.55
N LEU A 93 3.00 0.70 10.91
CA LEU A 93 4.07 0.70 9.92
C LEU A 93 5.42 0.28 10.51
N HIS A 94 5.75 0.78 11.70
CA HIS A 94 6.94 0.37 12.44
C HIS A 94 6.94 -1.14 12.73
N ASP A 95 5.84 -1.66 13.28
CA ASP A 95 5.69 -3.06 13.65
C ASP A 95 5.80 -3.99 12.44
N VAL A 96 5.30 -3.57 11.26
CA VAL A 96 5.49 -4.33 10.02
C VAL A 96 6.97 -4.42 9.63
N PHE A 97 7.73 -3.33 9.75
CA PHE A 97 9.16 -3.35 9.44
C PHE A 97 9.98 -4.13 10.46
N GLU A 98 9.60 -4.11 11.73
CA GLU A 98 10.32 -4.82 12.78
C GLU A 98 9.99 -6.31 12.83
N LEU A 99 8.70 -6.66 12.81
CA LEU A 99 8.23 -8.01 13.10
C LEU A 99 7.97 -8.86 11.85
N ASP A 100 7.42 -8.24 10.81
CA ASP A 100 6.91 -8.97 9.64
C ASP A 100 7.93 -9.02 8.52
N LEU A 101 8.68 -7.93 8.30
CA LEU A 101 9.67 -7.86 7.23
C LEU A 101 10.73 -8.98 7.28
N PRO A 102 11.33 -9.31 8.44
CA PRO A 102 12.30 -10.40 8.52
C PRO A 102 11.70 -11.79 8.24
N LYS A 103 10.40 -11.98 8.45
CA LYS A 103 9.69 -13.24 8.16
C LYS A 103 9.39 -13.35 6.67
N MET A 104 8.86 -12.26 6.08
CA MET A 104 8.54 -12.18 4.65
C MET A 104 9.77 -12.35 3.76
N GLN A 105 10.95 -11.90 4.19
CA GLN A 105 12.21 -12.10 3.47
C GLN A 105 12.72 -13.55 3.52
N LYS A 106 12.34 -14.33 4.54
CA LYS A 106 12.77 -15.73 4.70
C LYS A 106 11.84 -16.73 3.98
N GLU A 107 10.56 -16.40 3.86
CA GLU A 107 9.53 -17.34 3.40
C GLU A 107 9.29 -17.34 1.88
N LYS A 108 9.85 -16.38 1.12
CA LYS A 108 9.50 -16.21 -0.30
C LYS A 108 10.49 -16.92 -1.25
N PRO A 109 10.15 -18.14 -1.68
CA PRO A 109 10.30 -18.53 -3.07
C PRO A 109 8.96 -19.08 -3.59
N GLU A 110 8.19 -18.25 -4.30
CA GLU A 110 7.47 -18.59 -5.53
C GLU A 110 6.62 -17.39 -5.96
N ALA A 111 6.84 -16.93 -7.18
CA ALA A 111 5.95 -15.99 -7.83
C ALA A 111 4.60 -16.68 -7.99
N VAL A 112 3.53 -16.02 -7.53
CA VAL A 112 2.16 -16.43 -7.84
C VAL A 112 2.09 -16.59 -9.36
N PRO A 113 1.84 -17.80 -9.91
CA PRO A 113 1.70 -17.94 -11.34
C PRO A 113 0.54 -17.05 -11.77
N PRO A 114 0.64 -16.32 -12.89
CA PRO A 114 -0.53 -15.63 -13.42
C PRO A 114 -1.60 -16.71 -13.58
N THR A 115 -2.73 -16.57 -12.89
CA THR A 115 -3.89 -17.42 -13.13
C THR A 115 -4.37 -17.07 -14.53
N THR A 116 -3.78 -17.71 -15.53
CA THR A 116 -4.26 -17.66 -16.90
C THR A 116 -5.54 -18.48 -16.89
N SER A 117 -6.66 -17.83 -16.58
CA SER A 117 -7.92 -18.39 -17.01
C SER A 117 -7.88 -18.37 -18.54
N ASP A 118 -7.84 -19.55 -19.15
CA ASP A 118 -7.96 -19.70 -20.60
C ASP A 118 -9.37 -19.30 -21.07
N VAL A 119 -10.20 -18.72 -20.21
CA VAL A 119 -11.56 -18.31 -20.51
C VAL A 119 -11.70 -16.82 -20.21
N CYS A 120 -12.04 -16.05 -21.23
CA CYS A 120 -12.31 -14.63 -21.08
C CYS A 120 -13.58 -14.42 -20.23
N HIS A 121 -13.47 -13.91 -19.00
CA HIS A 121 -14.62 -13.64 -18.12
C HIS A 121 -15.66 -12.68 -18.71
N ARG A 122 -15.26 -11.85 -19.70
CA ARG A 122 -16.17 -10.90 -20.36
C ARG A 122 -17.04 -11.53 -21.45
N CYS A 123 -16.55 -12.54 -22.17
CA CYS A 123 -17.30 -13.12 -23.31
C CYS A 123 -17.42 -14.65 -23.28
N GLY A 124 -16.86 -15.32 -22.27
CA GLY A 124 -16.96 -16.78 -22.09
C GLY A 124 -16.17 -17.62 -23.10
N ARG A 125 -15.39 -17.02 -24.00
CA ARG A 125 -14.62 -17.76 -25.02
C ARG A 125 -13.30 -18.30 -24.47
N ASN A 126 -12.98 -19.53 -24.88
CA ASN A 126 -11.72 -20.20 -24.59
C ASN A 126 -10.60 -19.60 -25.48
N LEU A 127 -9.60 -18.98 -24.86
CA LEU A 127 -8.46 -18.32 -25.46
C LEU A 127 -7.33 -19.34 -25.65
N GLY A 128 -7.57 -20.34 -26.50
CA GLY A 128 -6.54 -21.30 -26.89
C GLY A 128 -5.27 -20.56 -27.33
N GLY A 129 -4.14 -20.94 -26.73
CA GLY A 129 -2.86 -20.22 -26.73
C GLY A 129 -2.58 -19.37 -27.96
N GLY A 130 -2.57 -18.05 -27.75
CA GLY A 130 -2.04 -17.08 -28.71
C GLY A 130 -3.10 -16.28 -29.48
N LEU A 131 -3.78 -15.37 -28.79
CA LEU A 131 -4.00 -13.97 -29.22
C LEU A 131 -4.81 -13.28 -28.13
N ALA A 132 -4.12 -12.50 -27.29
CA ALA A 132 -4.77 -11.67 -26.28
C ALA A 132 -5.66 -10.62 -26.98
N CYS A 133 -6.95 -10.61 -26.66
CA CYS A 133 -7.84 -9.52 -27.02
C CYS A 133 -7.23 -8.22 -26.48
N SER A 134 -6.94 -7.27 -27.37
CA SER A 134 -6.19 -6.05 -27.08
C SER A 134 -7.00 -5.08 -26.22
N VAL A 135 -7.15 -5.39 -24.93
CA VAL A 135 -7.47 -4.40 -23.90
C VAL A 135 -6.17 -4.06 -23.20
N LYS A 136 -5.63 -2.89 -23.56
CA LYS A 136 -4.42 -2.33 -22.97
C LYS A 136 -4.53 -2.36 -21.45
N GLY A 137 -3.52 -2.94 -20.81
CA GLY A 137 -3.46 -3.17 -19.37
C GLY A 137 -3.29 -1.89 -18.57
N LEU A 138 -4.43 -1.27 -18.24
CA LEU A 138 -4.56 -0.31 -17.14
C LEU A 138 -5.75 -0.65 -16.20
N GLU A 139 -6.65 -1.55 -16.61
CA GLU A 139 -7.91 -1.82 -15.90
C GLU A 139 -7.74 -2.66 -14.61
N PHE A 140 -6.65 -3.41 -14.43
CA PHE A 140 -6.48 -4.27 -13.24
C PHE A 140 -6.18 -3.46 -11.97
N TYR A 141 -5.52 -2.31 -12.09
CA TYR A 141 -5.22 -1.44 -10.94
C TYR A 141 -6.41 -0.57 -10.54
N ASP A 142 -7.27 -0.23 -11.50
CA ASP A 142 -8.49 0.54 -11.25
C ASP A 142 -9.60 -0.33 -10.66
N PHE A 143 -9.78 -1.57 -11.14
CA PHE A 143 -10.78 -2.50 -10.59
C PHE A 143 -10.53 -2.84 -9.10
N VAL A 144 -9.25 -2.99 -8.71
CA VAL A 144 -8.89 -3.21 -7.30
C VAL A 144 -9.09 -1.94 -6.48
N THR A 145 -8.83 -0.75 -7.04
CA THR A 145 -9.06 0.50 -6.30
C THR A 145 -10.56 0.74 -6.06
N GLU A 146 -11.42 0.38 -7.01
CA GLU A 146 -12.88 0.51 -6.89
C GLU A 146 -13.46 -0.51 -5.89
N ALA A 147 -13.02 -1.77 -5.94
CA ALA A 147 -13.41 -2.80 -4.97
C ALA A 147 -12.96 -2.45 -3.53
N TYR A 148 -11.75 -1.89 -3.36
CA TYR A 148 -11.26 -1.43 -2.05
C TYR A 148 -11.99 -0.20 -1.51
N TYR A 149 -12.54 0.65 -2.37
CA TYR A 149 -13.38 1.78 -1.95
C TYR A 149 -14.79 1.35 -1.57
N LEU A 150 -15.31 0.27 -2.15
CA LEU A 150 -16.64 -0.26 -1.84
C LEU A 150 -16.69 -0.95 -0.47
N ASP A 151 -15.62 -1.64 -0.04
CA ASP A 151 -15.58 -2.28 1.30
C ASP A 151 -15.41 -1.28 2.46
N ALA A 152 -14.95 -0.05 2.20
CA ALA A 152 -14.85 1.00 3.21
C ALA A 152 -16.17 1.77 3.46
N GLY A 153 -17.25 1.36 2.78
CA GLY A 153 -18.56 2.04 2.77
C GLY A 153 -19.64 1.52 3.72
N GLU A 154 -19.39 0.47 4.50
CA GLU A 154 -20.37 -0.05 5.48
C GLU A 154 -19.80 -0.03 6.90
N GLY A 155 -19.84 1.15 7.51
CA GLY A 155 -19.36 1.34 8.88
C GLY A 155 -19.73 2.69 9.46
N SER A 156 -20.97 3.15 9.25
CA SER A 156 -21.56 4.24 10.03
C SER A 156 -23.08 4.27 9.85
N LYS A 157 -23.77 3.49 10.68
CA LYS A 157 -24.95 3.89 11.45
C LYS A 157 -25.33 2.80 12.44
#